data_AF-A0A2J7PL68-F1
#
_entry.id   AF-A0A2J7PL68-F1
#
_cell.length_a   1.000
_cell.length_b   1.000
_cell.length_c   1.000
_cell.angle_alpha   90.00
_cell.angle_beta   90.00
_cell.angle_gamma   90.00
#
_symmetry.space_group_name_H-M   'P 1'
#
loop_
_entity.id
_entity.type
_entity.pdbx_description
1 polymer ?
#
loop_
_entity_poly.entity_id
_entity_poly.type
_entity_poly.pdbx_seq_one_letter_code
_entity_poly.pdbx_strand_id
1 'polypeptide(L)'
;MAATTNGNGNLVDEFEEAFQSCLSVLTKEEVLPTMEKDEIRVEVDHTILRFIDLARQMEAFFLQKRFLLSALKPELVVKEDTNELRQELVRKEELIKRHYEKIAVWQNLFADLQGWAKSPAQGPASSGLPNGNSGPQPPAPPTGAPPQPNMSSNMQQQLQQQQLQQQQIQQQQQQQLQQQIQQQQMQQQIQQQQMQQQ
;
A
#
# COMPACT_ATOMS: atom_id res chain seq x y z
N MET A 1 -34.86 7.84 -10.31
CA MET A 1 -35.07 8.34 -11.69
C MET A 1 -33.71 8.71 -12.23
N ALA A 2 -33.20 7.99 -13.23
CA ALA A 2 -31.95 8.32 -13.89
C ALA A 2 -32.29 9.24 -15.06
N ALA A 3 -31.83 10.49 -15.00
CA ALA A 3 -31.95 11.41 -16.13
C ALA A 3 -31.00 10.91 -17.23
N THR A 4 -31.60 10.50 -18.34
CA THR A 4 -30.92 10.26 -19.61
C THR A 4 -30.35 11.60 -20.09
N THR A 5 -29.02 11.76 -20.08
CA THR A 5 -28.39 12.94 -20.67
C THR A 5 -28.41 12.78 -22.19
N ASN A 6 -29.47 13.30 -22.81
CA ASN A 6 -29.51 13.58 -24.24
C ASN A 6 -28.57 14.78 -24.50
N GLY A 7 -27.29 14.48 -24.74
CA GLY A 7 -26.33 15.39 -25.36
C GLY A 7 -25.76 14.66 -26.57
N ASN A 8 -25.94 15.20 -27.77
CA ASN A 8 -25.49 14.60 -29.03
C ASN A 8 -23.96 14.70 -29.26
N GLY A 9 -23.19 15.04 -28.22
CA GLY A 9 -21.73 15.13 -28.23
C GLY A 9 -21.08 14.01 -27.40
N ASN A 10 -19.84 13.66 -27.73
CA ASN A 10 -19.04 12.77 -26.90
C ASN A 10 -18.66 13.53 -25.61
N LEU A 11 -19.04 13.00 -24.44
CA LEU A 11 -18.78 13.63 -23.13
C LEU A 11 -17.30 13.98 -22.91
N VAL A 12 -16.40 13.18 -23.49
CA VAL A 12 -14.96 13.43 -23.44
C VAL A 12 -14.58 14.68 -24.23
N ASP A 13 -15.17 14.87 -25.41
CA ASP A 13 -14.91 16.04 -26.27
C ASP A 13 -15.43 17.32 -25.58
N GLU A 14 -16.61 17.25 -24.97
CA GLU A 14 -17.18 18.39 -24.22
C GLU A 14 -16.33 18.76 -22.99
N PHE A 15 -15.80 17.77 -22.28
CA PHE A 15 -14.89 18.00 -21.16
C PHE A 15 -13.56 18.61 -21.62
N GLU A 16 -13.00 18.11 -22.73
CA GLU A 16 -11.78 18.65 -23.31
C GLU A 16 -11.98 20.11 -23.75
N GLU A 17 -13.11 20.42 -24.40
CA GLU A 17 -13.46 21.79 -24.79
C GLU A 17 -13.60 22.71 -23.57
N ALA A 18 -14.23 22.23 -22.49
CA ALA A 18 -14.36 23.02 -21.26
C ALA A 18 -13.00 23.27 -20.59
N PHE A 19 -12.09 22.28 -20.62
CA PHE A 19 -10.72 22.45 -20.15
C PHE A 19 -9.95 23.48 -20.97
N GLN A 20 -10.02 23.39 -22.30
CA GLN A 20 -9.42 24.37 -23.21
C GLN A 20 -10.01 25.77 -22.99
N SER A 21 -11.32 25.86 -22.72
CA SER A 21 -12.00 27.12 -22.43
C SER A 21 -11.43 27.79 -21.17
N CYS A 22 -11.22 27.05 -20.08
CA CYS A 22 -10.56 27.55 -18.87
C CYS A 22 -9.15 28.10 -19.15
N LEU A 23 -8.37 27.42 -19.98
CA LEU A 23 -7.02 27.87 -20.36
C LEU A 23 -7.05 29.10 -21.27
N SER A 24 -8.06 29.21 -22.15
CA SER A 24 -8.17 30.31 -23.10
C SER A 24 -8.36 31.66 -22.42
N VAL A 25 -9.07 31.71 -21.29
CA VAL A 25 -9.27 32.93 -20.49
C VAL A 25 -7.95 33.42 -19.88
N LEU A 26 -6.99 32.52 -19.62
CA LEU A 26 -5.68 32.84 -19.06
C LEU A 26 -4.62 33.18 -20.11
N THR A 27 -4.83 32.78 -21.37
CA THR A 27 -3.78 32.78 -22.41
C THR A 27 -4.07 33.71 -23.58
N LYS A 28 -5.28 34.23 -23.73
CA LYS A 28 -5.61 35.24 -24.74
C LYS A 28 -5.15 36.64 -24.30
N GLU A 29 -3.87 36.97 -24.56
CA GLU A 29 -3.29 38.30 -24.30
C GLU A 29 -3.95 39.42 -25.13
N GLU A 30 -4.54 39.12 -26.29
CA GLU A 30 -5.08 40.11 -27.25
C GLU A 30 -6.40 40.77 -26.80
N VAL A 31 -7.13 40.21 -25.82
CA VAL A 31 -8.48 40.68 -25.41
C VAL A 31 -8.49 41.29 -23.99
N LEU A 32 -7.42 41.08 -23.24
CA LEU A 32 -7.26 41.61 -21.88
C LEU A 32 -7.29 43.15 -21.75
N PRO A 33 -6.77 43.94 -22.71
CA PRO A 33 -6.79 45.40 -22.60
C PRO A 33 -8.17 46.04 -22.83
N THR A 34 -9.12 45.29 -23.41
CA THR A 34 -10.44 45.81 -23.83
C THR A 34 -11.60 45.30 -22.98
N MET A 35 -11.44 44.22 -22.22
CA MET A 35 -12.49 43.70 -21.33
C MET A 35 -12.43 44.33 -19.94
N GLU A 36 -13.61 44.60 -19.38
CA GLU A 36 -13.74 45.10 -18.02
C GLU A 36 -13.41 43.99 -17.01
N LYS A 37 -12.72 44.35 -15.91
CA LYS A 37 -12.22 43.38 -14.92
C LYS A 37 -13.31 42.44 -14.38
N ASP A 38 -14.54 42.94 -14.25
CA ASP A 38 -15.67 42.14 -13.74
C ASP A 38 -16.24 41.19 -14.80
N GLU A 39 -16.14 41.53 -16.09
CA GLU A 39 -16.50 40.64 -17.19
C GLU A 39 -15.55 39.43 -17.24
N ILE A 40 -14.24 39.68 -17.08
CA ILE A 40 -13.22 38.63 -17.01
C ILE A 40 -13.51 37.69 -15.82
N ARG A 41 -13.86 38.22 -14.65
CA ARG A 41 -14.20 37.38 -13.48
C ARG A 41 -15.41 36.49 -13.75
N VAL A 42 -16.47 37.04 -14.34
CA VAL A 42 -17.68 36.28 -14.66
C VAL A 42 -17.37 35.17 -15.66
N GLU A 43 -16.52 35.43 -16.66
CA GLU A 43 -16.10 34.43 -17.64
C GLU A 43 -15.24 33.32 -17.02
N VAL A 44 -14.30 33.69 -16.15
CA VAL A 44 -13.51 32.72 -15.37
C VAL A 44 -14.43 31.81 -14.54
N ASP A 45 -15.35 32.40 -13.78
CA ASP A 45 -16.27 31.64 -12.94
C ASP A 45 -17.16 30.72 -13.78
N HIS A 46 -17.66 31.22 -14.92
CA HIS A 46 -18.48 30.43 -15.83
C HIS A 46 -17.74 29.21 -16.40
N THR A 47 -16.54 29.42 -16.94
CA THR A 47 -15.75 28.35 -17.55
C THR A 47 -15.33 27.30 -16.53
N ILE A 48 -14.93 27.71 -15.32
CA ILE A 48 -14.58 26.80 -14.22
C ILE A 48 -15.80 25.98 -13.78
N LEU A 49 -16.96 26.60 -13.58
CA LEU A 49 -18.17 25.88 -13.17
C LEU A 49 -18.58 24.84 -14.22
N ARG A 50 -18.56 25.23 -15.51
CA ARG A 50 -18.84 24.30 -16.61
C ARG A 50 -17.86 23.12 -16.63
N PHE A 51 -16.56 23.38 -16.45
CA PHE A 51 -15.54 22.33 -16.38
C PHE A 51 -15.77 21.38 -15.20
N ILE A 52 -16.08 21.90 -14.01
CA ILE A 52 -16.37 21.09 -12.82
C ILE A 52 -17.60 20.20 -13.05
N ASP A 53 -18.66 20.74 -13.66
CA ASP A 53 -19.87 19.98 -13.92
C ASP A 53 -19.63 18.85 -14.93
N LEU A 54 -18.83 19.09 -15.97
CA LEU A 54 -18.43 18.05 -16.92
C LEU A 54 -17.48 17.03 -16.30
N ALA A 55 -16.56 17.45 -15.42
CA ALA A 55 -15.69 16.55 -14.67
C ALA A 55 -16.51 15.56 -13.82
N ARG A 56 -17.53 16.07 -13.12
CA ARG A 56 -18.45 15.25 -12.32
C ARG A 56 -19.27 14.30 -13.18
N GLN A 57 -19.73 14.76 -14.35
CA GLN A 57 -20.43 13.90 -15.30
C GLN A 57 -19.52 12.78 -15.84
N MET A 58 -18.25 13.07 -16.15
CA MET A 58 -17.28 12.04 -16.55
C MET A 58 -17.05 11.03 -15.44
N GLU A 59 -16.83 11.50 -14.21
CA GLU A 59 -16.66 10.61 -13.05
C GLU A 59 -17.88 9.69 -12.89
N ALA A 60 -19.09 10.26 -12.89
CA ALA A 60 -20.33 9.49 -12.78
C ALA A 60 -20.47 8.46 -13.92
N PHE A 61 -20.15 8.86 -15.15
CA PHE A 61 -20.18 7.98 -16.32
C PHE A 61 -19.23 6.78 -16.14
N PHE A 62 -17.97 7.01 -15.79
CA PHE A 62 -17.01 5.92 -15.63
C PHE A 62 -17.30 5.05 -14.41
N LEU A 63 -17.79 5.64 -13.31
CA LEU A 63 -18.25 4.86 -12.15
C LEU A 63 -19.41 3.95 -12.51
N GLN A 64 -20.40 4.46 -13.26
CA GLN A 64 -21.53 3.65 -13.73
C GLN A 64 -21.07 2.52 -14.66
N LYS A 65 -20.16 2.81 -15.60
CA LYS A 65 -19.59 1.79 -16.49
C LYS A 65 -18.82 0.74 -15.71
N ARG A 66 -18.00 1.13 -14.73
CA ARG A 66 -17.24 0.23 -13.87
C ARG A 66 -18.14 -0.67 -13.03
N PHE A 67 -19.17 -0.10 -12.40
CA PHE A 67 -20.17 -0.86 -11.66
C PHE A 67 -20.90 -1.88 -12.55
N LEU A 68 -21.26 -1.47 -13.77
CA LEU A 68 -21.91 -2.38 -14.72
C LEU A 68 -20.96 -3.51 -15.15
N LEU A 69 -19.69 -3.21 -15.38
CA LEU A 69 -18.66 -4.21 -15.68
C LEU A 69 -18.46 -5.20 -14.54
N SER A 70 -18.40 -4.75 -13.28
CA SER A 70 -18.25 -5.66 -12.14
C SER A 70 -19.46 -6.56 -11.95
N ALA A 71 -20.66 -6.09 -12.30
CA ALA A 71 -21.88 -6.91 -12.21
C ALA A 71 -22.04 -7.87 -13.39
N LEU A 72 -21.73 -7.44 -14.63
CA LEU A 72 -22.02 -8.20 -15.84
C LEU A 72 -20.83 -9.02 -16.37
N LYS A 73 -19.60 -8.64 -16.02
CA LYS A 73 -18.36 -9.28 -16.51
C LYS A 73 -17.30 -9.36 -15.40
N PRO A 74 -17.61 -9.93 -14.23
CA PRO A 74 -16.67 -10.02 -13.10
C PRO A 74 -15.38 -10.75 -13.47
N GLU A 75 -15.41 -11.71 -14.40
CA GLU A 75 -14.24 -12.45 -14.87
C GLU A 75 -13.23 -11.56 -15.59
N LEU A 76 -13.71 -10.52 -16.30
CA LEU A 76 -12.80 -9.56 -16.94
C LEU A 76 -12.09 -8.70 -15.90
N VAL A 77 -12.81 -8.24 -14.87
CA VAL A 77 -12.24 -7.46 -13.76
C VAL A 77 -11.16 -8.28 -13.06
N VAL A 78 -11.46 -9.52 -12.67
CA VAL A 78 -10.49 -10.41 -12.02
C VAL A 78 -9.29 -10.69 -12.92
N LYS A 79 -9.49 -10.83 -14.23
CA LYS A 79 -8.41 -11.05 -15.19
C LYS A 79 -7.49 -9.83 -15.29
N GLU A 80 -8.04 -8.63 -15.32
CA GLU A 80 -7.29 -7.37 -15.32
C GLU A 80 -6.47 -7.24 -14.04
N ASP A 81 -7.09 -7.37 -12.86
CA ASP A 81 -6.43 -7.35 -11.56
C ASP A 81 -5.29 -8.39 -11.49
N THR A 82 -5.55 -9.60 -11.97
CA THR A 82 -4.54 -10.67 -12.02
C THR A 82 -3.36 -10.27 -12.90
N ASN A 83 -3.61 -9.59 -14.02
CA ASN A 83 -2.56 -9.14 -14.92
C ASN A 83 -1.73 -8.01 -14.32
N GLU A 84 -2.36 -7.05 -13.63
CA GLU A 84 -1.66 -6.00 -12.89
C GLU A 84 -0.75 -6.59 -11.80
N LEU A 85 -1.27 -7.52 -11.00
CA LEU A 85 -0.51 -8.20 -9.96
C LEU A 85 0.69 -8.98 -10.52
N ARG A 86 0.52 -9.63 -11.68
CA ARG A 86 1.63 -10.32 -12.36
C ARG A 86 2.73 -9.36 -12.80
N GLN A 87 2.36 -8.21 -13.38
CA GLN A 87 3.33 -7.19 -13.78
C GLN A 87 4.06 -6.61 -12.56
N GLU A 88 3.33 -6.31 -11.49
CA GLU A 88 3.93 -5.80 -10.26
C GLU A 88 4.86 -6.84 -9.61
N LEU A 89 4.51 -8.13 -9.67
CA LEU A 89 5.39 -9.21 -9.21
C LEU A 89 6.71 -9.22 -9.98
N VAL A 90 6.67 -9.20 -11.31
CA VAL A 90 7.88 -9.16 -12.17
C VAL A 90 8.74 -7.95 -11.82
N ARG A 91 8.13 -6.77 -11.71
CA ARG A 91 8.85 -5.53 -11.35
C ARG A 91 9.54 -5.64 -9.98
N LYS A 92 8.89 -6.30 -9.00
CA LYS A 92 9.47 -6.55 -7.68
C LYS A 92 10.61 -7.56 -7.74
N GLU A 93 10.48 -8.64 -8.52
CA GLU A 93 11.54 -9.63 -8.72
C GLU A 93 12.80 -8.99 -9.33
N GLU A 94 12.63 -8.11 -10.33
CA GLU A 94 13.74 -7.35 -10.92
C GLU A 94 14.41 -6.41 -9.93
N LEU A 95 13.63 -5.75 -9.06
CA LEU A 95 14.17 -4.88 -8.02
C LEU A 95 14.98 -5.68 -6.99
N ILE A 96 14.45 -6.82 -6.55
CA ILE A 96 15.14 -7.74 -5.64
C ILE A 96 16.46 -8.23 -6.26
N LYS A 97 16.43 -8.64 -7.53
CA LYS A 97 17.64 -9.06 -8.26
C LYS A 97 18.72 -7.97 -8.25
N ARG A 98 18.35 -6.72 -8.57
CA ARG A 98 19.27 -5.57 -8.53
C ARG A 98 19.84 -5.32 -7.13
N HIS A 99 19.08 -5.58 -6.07
CA HIS A 99 19.57 -5.46 -4.70
C HIS A 99 20.57 -6.56 -4.36
N TYR A 100 20.31 -7.81 -4.75
CA TYR A 100 21.27 -8.90 -4.58
C TYR A 100 22.57 -8.64 -5.34
N GLU A 101 22.52 -8.10 -6.56
CA GLU A 101 23.71 -7.70 -7.32
C GLU A 101 24.53 -6.64 -6.57
N LYS A 102 23.88 -5.61 -6.00
CA LYS A 102 24.57 -4.60 -5.18
C LYS A 102 25.20 -5.18 -3.93
N ILE A 103 24.49 -6.08 -3.25
CA ILE A 103 25.01 -6.77 -2.07
C ILE A 103 26.26 -7.58 -2.44
N ALA A 104 26.24 -8.31 -3.55
CA ALA A 104 27.40 -9.08 -4.02
C ALA A 104 28.60 -8.17 -4.31
N VAL A 105 28.38 -7.01 -4.94
CA VAL A 105 29.44 -6.00 -5.14
C VAL A 105 30.02 -5.53 -3.80
N TRP A 106 29.18 -5.18 -2.83
CA TRP A 106 29.65 -4.74 -1.51
C TRP A 106 30.39 -5.84 -0.74
N GLN A 107 29.92 -7.08 -0.84
CA GLN A 107 30.61 -8.23 -0.23
C GLN A 107 31.99 -8.44 -0.83
N ASN A 108 32.13 -8.35 -2.16
CA ASN A 108 33.43 -8.43 -2.83
C ASN A 108 34.37 -7.30 -2.40
N LEU A 109 33.89 -6.05 -2.39
CA LEU A 109 34.68 -4.91 -1.93
C LEU A 109 35.17 -5.08 -0.48
N PHE A 110 34.32 -5.63 0.39
CA PHE A 110 34.71 -5.91 1.78
C PHE A 110 35.76 -7.02 1.87
N ALA A 111 35.62 -8.10 1.08
CA ALA A 111 36.60 -9.18 1.02
C ALA A 111 37.98 -8.68 0.55
N ASP A 112 38.01 -7.82 -0.48
CA ASP A 112 39.24 -7.21 -0.99
C ASP A 112 39.93 -6.34 0.08
N LEU A 113 39.17 -5.59 0.88
CA LEU A 113 39.69 -4.80 1.99
C LEU A 113 40.36 -5.66 3.08
N GLN A 114 39.74 -6.80 3.42
CA GLN A 114 40.28 -7.76 4.38
C GLN A 114 41.50 -8.51 3.83
N GLY A 115 41.56 -8.74 2.51
CA GLY A 115 42.73 -9.27 1.82
C GLY A 115 43.90 -8.29 1.79
N TRP A 116 43.63 -6.99 1.60
CA TRP A 116 44.64 -5.94 1.63
C TRP A 116 45.31 -5.80 3.00
N ALA A 117 44.55 -5.91 4.09
CA ALA A 117 45.07 -5.91 5.45
C ALA A 117 46.01 -7.10 5.77
N LYS A 118 46.04 -8.13 4.92
CA LYS A 118 46.93 -9.31 5.03
C LYS A 118 48.08 -9.29 4.03
N SER A 119 48.22 -8.25 3.22
CA SER A 119 49.33 -8.14 2.26
C SER A 119 50.66 -7.94 3.00
N PRO A 120 51.77 -8.67 2.66
CA PRO A 120 53.01 -8.67 3.45
C PRO A 120 53.81 -7.35 3.41
N ALA A 121 53.29 -6.30 2.78
CA ALA A 121 53.99 -5.05 2.53
C ALA A 121 54.04 -4.09 3.74
N GLN A 122 53.44 -4.46 4.89
CA GLN A 122 53.62 -3.72 6.14
C GLN A 122 54.13 -4.68 7.21
N GLY A 123 55.39 -4.47 7.60
CA GLY A 123 56.07 -5.21 8.66
C GLY A 123 55.38 -5.09 10.02
N PRO A 124 55.77 -5.92 11.01
CA PRO A 124 55.07 -6.02 12.28
C PRO A 124 55.24 -4.73 13.09
N ALA A 125 54.15 -3.98 13.27
CA ALA A 125 54.09 -2.91 14.25
C ALA A 125 54.04 -3.53 15.65
N SER A 126 55.12 -3.31 16.40
CA SER A 126 55.31 -3.71 17.78
C SER A 126 54.50 -2.86 18.76
N SER A 127 53.84 -3.52 19.71
CA SER A 127 53.44 -2.98 21.02
C SER A 127 53.02 -4.18 21.89
N GLY A 128 53.91 -4.72 22.74
CA GLY A 128 54.02 -4.41 24.19
C GLY A 128 52.85 -5.04 24.96
N LEU A 129 52.95 -5.95 25.94
CA LEU A 129 53.96 -6.35 26.94
C LEU A 129 53.67 -7.80 27.42
N PRO A 130 54.57 -8.44 28.21
CA PRO A 130 54.54 -9.86 28.54
C PRO A 130 53.77 -10.15 29.84
N ASN A 131 53.04 -11.28 29.90
CA ASN A 131 52.76 -11.90 31.19
C ASN A 131 52.57 -13.41 31.04
N GLY A 132 53.43 -14.18 31.71
CA GLY A 132 53.37 -15.62 31.72
C GLY A 132 52.34 -16.13 32.72
N ASN A 133 51.66 -17.23 32.38
CA ASN A 133 51.43 -18.31 33.33
C ASN A 133 51.04 -19.60 32.59
N SER A 134 51.80 -20.66 32.85
CA SER A 134 51.61 -22.03 32.40
C SER A 134 50.51 -22.73 33.22
N GLY A 135 49.58 -23.41 32.55
CA GLY A 135 48.60 -24.30 33.17
C GLY A 135 47.92 -25.21 32.13
N PRO A 136 47.71 -26.51 32.39
CA PRO A 136 47.34 -27.48 31.37
C PRO A 136 45.84 -27.50 31.07
N GLN A 137 45.54 -27.64 29.78
CA GLN A 137 44.21 -27.68 29.15
C GLN A 137 43.56 -29.08 29.26
N PRO A 138 42.23 -29.20 29.43
CA PRO A 138 41.48 -30.38 28.98
C PRO A 138 40.80 -30.14 27.61
N PRO A 139 40.57 -31.17 26.78
CA PRO A 139 40.15 -30.99 25.40
C PRO A 139 38.62 -30.85 25.27
N ALA A 140 38.16 -29.97 24.38
CA ALA A 140 36.78 -29.92 23.88
C ALA A 140 36.80 -29.88 22.34
N PRO A 141 35.79 -30.45 21.65
CA PRO A 141 35.87 -30.80 20.23
C PRO A 141 35.72 -29.58 19.30
N PRO A 142 36.10 -29.71 18.01
CA PRO A 142 36.12 -28.60 17.08
C PRO A 142 34.77 -28.49 16.35
N THR A 143 34.06 -27.40 16.53
CA THR A 143 33.05 -26.96 15.56
C THR A 143 33.19 -25.46 15.38
N GLY A 144 33.80 -25.08 14.27
CA GLY A 144 33.87 -23.69 13.82
C GLY A 144 32.50 -23.21 13.37
N ALA A 145 32.02 -22.15 14.02
CA ALA A 145 31.03 -21.24 13.45
C ALA A 145 31.23 -19.87 14.11
N PRO A 146 31.34 -18.77 13.35
CA PRO A 146 31.32 -17.42 13.91
C PRO A 146 29.92 -17.10 14.48
N PRO A 147 29.81 -16.24 15.50
CA PRO A 147 28.52 -15.93 16.12
C PRO A 147 27.66 -15.12 15.13
N GLN A 148 26.53 -15.67 14.70
CA GLN A 148 25.52 -14.91 13.96
C GLN A 148 24.75 -13.97 14.89
N PRO A 149 24.36 -12.77 14.43
CA PRO A 149 23.52 -11.87 15.21
C PRO A 149 22.10 -12.46 15.35
N ASN A 150 21.70 -12.64 16.60
CA ASN A 150 20.43 -13.22 17.05
C ASN A 150 19.23 -12.29 16.74
N MET A 151 18.80 -12.21 15.47
CA MET A 151 17.57 -11.49 15.07
C MET A 151 16.32 -12.39 14.99
N SER A 152 16.49 -13.71 15.09
CA SER A 152 15.40 -14.69 15.00
C SER A 152 14.49 -14.72 16.24
N SER A 153 15.05 -14.45 17.43
CA SER A 153 14.31 -14.56 18.70
C SER A 153 13.19 -13.53 18.85
N ASN A 154 13.40 -12.28 18.40
CA ASN A 154 12.41 -11.22 18.59
C ASN A 154 11.17 -11.39 17.69
N MET A 155 11.34 -11.91 16.48
CA MET A 155 10.21 -12.11 15.55
C MET A 155 9.33 -13.30 15.97
N GLN A 156 9.94 -14.36 16.51
CA GLN A 156 9.21 -15.51 17.07
C GLN A 156 8.38 -15.11 18.30
N GLN A 157 8.93 -14.24 19.16
CA GLN A 157 8.19 -13.74 20.32
C GLN A 157 7.01 -12.83 19.93
N GLN A 158 7.15 -12.04 18.87
CA GLN A 158 6.08 -11.18 18.36
C GLN A 158 4.93 -11.99 17.73
N LEU A 159 5.24 -13.04 16.96
CA LEU A 159 4.22 -13.93 16.39
C LEU A 159 3.42 -14.67 17.47
N GLN A 160 4.09 -15.11 18.54
CA GLN A 160 3.43 -15.80 19.64
C GLN A 160 2.48 -14.86 20.40
N GLN A 161 2.86 -13.60 20.60
CA GLN A 161 2.00 -12.62 21.26
C GLN A 161 0.77 -12.26 20.39
N GLN A 162 0.93 -12.19 19.07
CA GLN A 162 -0.19 -11.93 18.15
C GLN A 162 -1.20 -13.08 18.12
N GLN A 163 -0.73 -14.33 18.20
CA GLN A 163 -1.62 -15.50 18.20
C GLN A 163 -2.48 -15.59 19.48
N LEU A 164 -1.92 -15.25 20.65
CA LEU A 164 -2.67 -15.17 21.90
C LEU A 164 -3.75 -14.07 21.85
N GLN A 165 -3.43 -12.90 21.29
CA GLN A 165 -4.39 -11.80 21.18
C GLN A 165 -5.56 -12.15 20.26
N GLN A 166 -5.30 -12.86 19.15
CA GLN A 166 -6.35 -13.30 18.25
C GLN A 166 -7.29 -14.33 18.89
N GLN A 167 -6.75 -15.24 19.71
CA GLN A 167 -7.55 -16.23 20.42
C GLN A 167 -8.48 -15.58 21.47
N GLN A 168 -8.00 -14.54 22.15
CA GLN A 168 -8.80 -13.81 23.15
C GLN A 168 -9.97 -13.05 22.51
N ILE A 169 -9.75 -12.41 21.35
CA ILE A 169 -10.81 -11.72 20.59
C ILE A 169 -11.89 -12.70 20.11
N GLN A 170 -11.47 -13.88 19.63
CA GLN A 170 -12.42 -14.87 19.13
C GLN A 170 -13.30 -15.42 20.27
N GLN A 171 -12.74 -15.61 21.46
CA GLN A 171 -13.50 -16.05 22.63
C GLN A 171 -14.50 -14.98 23.09
N GLN A 172 -14.10 -13.70 23.08
CA GLN A 172 -14.97 -12.58 23.45
C GLN A 172 -16.15 -12.44 22.48
N GLN A 173 -15.90 -12.60 21.17
CA GLN A 173 -16.95 -12.50 20.15
C GLN A 173 -17.98 -13.64 20.29
N GLN A 174 -17.53 -14.86 20.60
CA GLN A 174 -18.44 -15.99 20.81
C GLN A 174 -19.34 -15.80 22.04
N GLN A 175 -18.79 -15.21 23.11
CA GLN A 175 -19.56 -14.92 24.33
C GLN A 175 -20.63 -13.83 24.09
N GLN A 176 -20.31 -12.81 23.28
CA GLN A 176 -21.25 -11.76 22.92
C GLN A 176 -22.40 -12.29 22.07
N LEU A 177 -22.11 -13.16 21.10
CA LEU A 177 -23.13 -13.78 20.25
C LEU A 177 -24.08 -14.67 21.07
N GLN A 178 -23.55 -15.42 22.03
CA GLN A 178 -24.36 -16.26 22.92
C GLN A 178 -25.31 -15.41 23.78
N GLN A 179 -24.84 -14.26 24.25
CA GLN A 179 -25.67 -13.32 25.03
C GLN A 179 -26.79 -12.72 24.16
N GLN A 180 -26.51 -12.40 22.89
CA GLN A 180 -27.50 -11.87 21.96
C GLN A 180 -28.59 -12.91 21.62
N ILE A 181 -28.20 -14.16 21.38
CA ILE A 181 -29.14 -15.27 21.15
C ILE A 181 -30.07 -15.48 22.36
N GLN A 182 -29.52 -15.39 23.57
CA GLN A 182 -30.31 -15.56 24.80
C GLN A 182 -31.32 -14.42 24.99
N GLN A 183 -30.93 -13.18 24.67
CA GLN A 183 -31.85 -12.04 24.67
C GLN A 183 -32.96 -12.20 23.63
N GLN A 184 -32.62 -12.68 22.43
CA GLN A 184 -33.59 -12.89 21.36
C GLN A 184 -34.60 -13.98 21.72
N GLN A 185 -34.16 -15.09 22.32
CA GLN A 185 -35.08 -16.12 22.81
C GLN A 185 -36.03 -15.60 23.89
N MET A 186 -35.53 -14.82 24.85
CA MET A 186 -36.38 -14.23 25.90
C MET A 186 -37.46 -13.33 25.29
N GLN A 187 -37.09 -12.48 24.34
CA GLN A 187 -38.00 -11.56 23.69
C GLN A 187 -39.09 -12.30 22.88
N GLN A 188 -38.71 -13.40 22.22
CA GLN A 188 -39.65 -14.27 21.50
C GLN A 188 -40.63 -14.96 22.46
N GLN A 189 -40.16 -15.39 23.63
CA GLN A 189 -40.99 -16.03 24.64
C GLN A 189 -42.00 -15.04 25.25
N ILE A 190 -41.58 -13.80 25.52
CA ILE A 190 -42.47 -12.72 25.96
C ILE A 190 -43.53 -12.42 24.90
N GLN A 191 -43.15 -12.38 23.63
CA GLN A 191 -44.07 -12.09 22.54
C GLN A 191 -45.11 -13.21 22.33
N GLN A 192 -44.72 -14.48 22.47
CA GLN A 192 -45.67 -15.60 22.48
C GLN A 192 -46.63 -15.56 23.67
N GLN A 193 -46.13 -15.19 24.85
CA GLN A 193 -46.94 -15.12 26.07
C GLN A 193 -47.95 -13.96 26.04
N GLN A 194 -47.64 -12.87 25.33
CA GLN A 194 -48.58 -11.79 25.05
C GLN A 194 -49.65 -12.20 24.02
N MET A 195 -49.29 -12.99 23.01
CA MET A 195 -50.28 -13.49 22.03
C MET A 195 -51.27 -14.51 22.62
N GLN A 196 -50.89 -15.28 23.65
CA GLN A 196 -51.80 -16.24 24.29
C GLN A 196 -52.79 -15.61 25.28
N GLN A 197 -52.61 -14.33 25.65
CA GLN A 197 -53.50 -13.60 26.57
C GLN A 197 -54.54 -12.72 25.85
N GLN A 198 -54.62 -12.81 24.53
CA GLN A 198 -55.59 -12.11 23.68
C GLN A 198 -56.51 -13.12 23.00
#